data_AF-A0A9N8Z9B5-F1
#
_entry.id   AF-A0A9N8Z9B5-F1
#
_cell.length_a   1.000
_cell.length_b   1.000
_cell.length_c   1.000
_cell.angle_alpha   90.00
_cell.angle_beta   90.00
_cell.angle_gamma   90.00
#
_symmetry.space_group_name_H-M   'P 1'
#
loop_
_entity.id
_entity.type
_entity.pdbx_description
1 polymer ?
#
loop_
_entity_poly.entity_id
_entity_poly.type
_entity_poly.pdbx_seq_one_letter_code
_entity_poly.pdbx_strand_id
1 'polypeptide(L)'
;MNHIFPEVVVDLNGRSINIKELAKLHVLILITLKAAWCPVCPQLLLILNLYGLQDNSPESFQDPFDGSNIMKVPSEDIPFNRLLLKTDAYFIIICPGPADEVRRIQSLCNFSKCPYPFIVDEDLSLASQIGLRMSHTEMWPFIGHIYSETRIIFPISLGRGPGLYGHNQLLKYLHEYRIQVEKSASDYVSKASELETLFKKVTYNILSIGDVENKALQKQIFPIELFAQIFEHIESREMMKTVVATCRQWRAIGFDIIAMRMKQAANCVLESLVICSQTKRSDSNKIILPVDNKAISVHELDLHVKDLNEITEIVQRLVDQTDLMAFMIMK
;
A
#
# COMPACT_ATOMS: atom_id res chain seq x y z
N MET A 1 -5.73 -18.00 -18.89
CA MET A 1 -5.45 -19.04 -17.88
C MET A 1 -4.88 -18.33 -16.66
N ASN A 2 -5.47 -18.52 -15.48
CA ASN A 2 -4.97 -17.88 -14.26
C ASN A 2 -3.85 -18.75 -13.68
N HIS A 3 -2.60 -18.36 -13.94
CA HIS A 3 -1.43 -19.06 -13.40
C HIS A 3 -1.20 -18.63 -11.96
N ILE A 4 -1.06 -19.62 -11.07
CA ILE A 4 -0.89 -19.42 -9.62
C ILE A 4 0.60 -19.55 -9.30
N PHE A 5 1.17 -18.51 -8.70
CA PHE A 5 2.55 -18.53 -8.23
C PHE A 5 2.68 -19.41 -6.97
N PRO A 6 3.80 -20.16 -6.79
CA PRO A 6 4.01 -20.96 -5.59
C PRO A 6 3.94 -20.15 -4.29
N GLU A 7 3.54 -20.80 -3.20
CA GLU A 7 3.53 -20.17 -1.87
C GLU A 7 4.93 -19.85 -1.37
N VAL A 8 5.84 -20.77 -1.62
CA VAL A 8 7.20 -20.74 -1.14
C VAL A 8 8.11 -21.02 -2.33
N VAL A 9 9.15 -20.21 -2.45
CA VAL A 9 10.22 -20.37 -3.43
C VAL A 9 11.56 -20.27 -2.73
N VAL A 10 12.60 -20.85 -3.32
CA VAL A 10 13.95 -20.81 -2.77
C VAL A 10 14.79 -19.83 -3.59
N ASP A 11 15.46 -18.88 -2.93
CA ASP A 11 16.35 -17.94 -3.60
C ASP A 11 17.69 -18.59 -3.98
N LEU A 12 18.50 -17.86 -4.75
CA LEU A 12 19.85 -18.21 -5.20
C LEU A 12 20.84 -18.51 -4.05
N ASN A 13 20.50 -18.15 -2.81
CA ASN A 13 21.29 -18.38 -1.61
C ASN A 13 20.71 -19.50 -0.73
N GLY A 14 19.71 -20.24 -1.21
CA GLY A 14 19.05 -21.31 -0.47
C GLY A 14 18.04 -20.84 0.58
N ARG A 15 17.68 -19.54 0.59
CA ARG A 15 16.71 -18.99 1.54
C ARG A 15 15.29 -19.27 1.05
N SER A 16 14.48 -19.83 1.93
CA SER A 16 13.06 -20.01 1.69
C SER A 16 12.32 -18.67 1.81
N ILE A 17 11.62 -18.28 0.76
CA ILE A 17 10.87 -17.03 0.66
C ILE A 17 9.38 -17.35 0.66
N ASN A 18 8.65 -16.85 1.66
CA ASN A 18 7.20 -16.98 1.72
C ASN A 18 6.52 -15.86 0.93
N ILE A 19 6.02 -16.20 -0.25
CA ILE A 19 5.37 -15.26 -1.17
C ILE A 19 4.07 -14.70 -0.58
N LYS A 20 3.32 -15.54 0.13
CA LYS A 20 2.05 -15.13 0.73
C LYS A 20 2.24 -14.05 1.79
N GLU A 21 3.25 -14.22 2.67
CA GLU A 21 3.54 -13.22 3.69
C GLU A 21 4.14 -11.94 3.09
N LEU A 22 5.02 -12.05 2.09
CA LEU A 22 5.56 -10.87 1.40
C LEU A 22 4.48 -10.05 0.70
N ALA A 23 3.48 -10.71 0.12
CA ALA A 23 2.38 -10.03 -0.56
C ALA A 23 1.44 -9.26 0.37
N LYS A 24 1.50 -9.54 1.68
CA LYS A 24 0.82 -8.73 2.71
C LYS A 24 1.62 -7.50 3.14
N LEU A 25 2.75 -7.21 2.49
CA LEU A 25 3.58 -6.06 2.87
C LEU A 25 3.84 -5.16 1.66
N HIS A 26 3.84 -5.73 0.45
CA HIS A 26 4.23 -5.04 -0.76
C HIS A 26 3.38 -5.47 -1.96
N VAL A 27 3.36 -4.62 -2.99
CA VAL A 27 2.91 -4.99 -4.34
C VAL A 27 3.99 -5.90 -4.95
N LEU A 28 3.72 -7.20 -5.03
CA LEU A 28 4.73 -8.16 -5.53
C LEU A 28 4.83 -8.14 -7.04
N ILE A 29 5.99 -7.75 -7.55
CA ILE A 29 6.28 -7.71 -8.98
C ILE A 29 7.19 -8.87 -9.35
N LEU A 30 6.66 -9.79 -10.16
CA LEU A 30 7.40 -10.84 -10.81
C LEU A 30 8.13 -10.28 -12.03
N ILE A 31 9.44 -10.48 -12.10
CA ILE A 31 10.27 -10.20 -13.27
C ILE A 31 10.92 -11.52 -13.70
N THR A 32 10.65 -11.96 -14.92
CA THR A 32 11.38 -13.10 -15.49
C THR A 32 12.43 -12.61 -16.48
N LEU A 33 13.55 -13.34 -16.54
CA LEU A 33 14.59 -13.17 -17.55
C LEU A 33 14.52 -14.35 -18.51
N LYS A 34 14.85 -14.11 -19.78
CA LYS A 34 14.77 -15.13 -20.83
C LYS A 34 15.65 -16.34 -20.55
N ALA A 35 16.90 -16.06 -20.23
CA ALA A 35 17.97 -17.01 -19.92
C ALA A 35 19.18 -16.23 -19.36
N ALA A 36 20.07 -16.93 -18.66
CA ALA A 36 21.26 -16.33 -18.06
C ALA A 36 22.27 -15.74 -19.09
N TRP A 37 22.22 -16.21 -20.34
CA TRP A 37 23.02 -15.67 -21.45
C TRP A 37 22.34 -14.51 -22.20
N CYS A 38 21.08 -14.17 -21.89
CA CYS A 38 20.36 -13.14 -22.64
C CYS A 38 20.89 -11.74 -22.29
N PRO A 39 21.40 -10.95 -23.26
CA PRO A 39 22.02 -9.67 -22.96
C PRO A 39 20.99 -8.53 -22.78
N VAL A 40 19.77 -8.71 -23.30
CA VAL A 40 18.67 -7.72 -23.27
C VAL A 40 17.95 -7.71 -21.92
N CYS A 41 17.70 -8.88 -21.32
CA CYS A 41 16.86 -8.98 -20.13
C CYS A 41 17.41 -8.25 -18.88
N PRO A 42 18.73 -8.30 -18.58
CA PRO A 42 19.33 -7.59 -17.45
C PRO A 42 19.22 -6.06 -17.54
N GLN A 43 19.08 -5.50 -18.75
CA GLN A 43 18.98 -4.04 -18.93
C GLN A 43 17.77 -3.45 -18.20
N LEU A 44 16.65 -4.20 -18.08
CA LEU A 44 15.51 -3.76 -17.28
C LEU A 44 15.94 -3.44 -15.84
N LEU A 45 16.74 -4.30 -15.22
CA LEU A 45 17.17 -4.12 -13.83
C LEU A 45 18.05 -2.87 -13.67
N LEU A 46 18.93 -2.61 -14.63
CA LEU A 46 19.73 -1.38 -14.68
C LEU A 46 18.86 -0.14 -14.86
N ILE A 47 17.85 -0.22 -15.72
CA ILE A 47 16.87 0.86 -15.91
C ILE A 47 16.08 1.10 -14.61
N LEU A 48 15.65 0.08 -13.89
CA LEU A 48 14.98 0.29 -12.59
C LEU A 48 15.87 1.04 -11.59
N ASN A 49 17.18 0.79 -11.58
CA ASN A 49 18.13 1.55 -10.75
C ASN A 49 18.19 3.03 -11.17
N LEU A 50 18.19 3.33 -12.48
CA LEU A 50 18.09 4.70 -13.01
C LEU A 50 16.83 5.39 -12.52
N TYR A 51 15.70 4.69 -12.50
CA TYR A 51 14.40 5.23 -12.05
C TYR A 51 14.27 5.32 -10.52
N GLY A 52 15.31 5.06 -9.74
CA GLY A 52 15.26 5.27 -8.29
C GLY A 52 15.10 4.01 -7.46
N LEU A 53 15.15 2.80 -8.02
CA LEU A 53 15.12 1.57 -7.21
C LEU A 53 16.28 1.51 -6.19
N GLN A 54 17.41 2.16 -6.49
CA GLN A 54 18.55 2.30 -5.59
C GLN A 54 18.78 3.77 -5.18
N ASP A 55 19.46 3.96 -4.05
CA ASP A 55 19.72 5.29 -3.49
C ASP A 55 20.75 6.07 -4.32
N ASN A 56 21.69 5.37 -4.94
CA ASN A 56 22.73 5.90 -5.84
C ASN A 56 22.34 5.67 -7.31
N SER A 57 21.20 6.20 -7.73
CA SER A 57 20.75 6.09 -9.12
C SER A 57 21.76 6.70 -10.09
N PRO A 58 22.08 6.01 -11.21
CA PRO A 58 22.91 6.60 -12.26
C PRO A 58 22.22 7.82 -12.88
N GLU A 59 22.98 8.76 -13.44
CA GLU A 59 22.42 9.97 -14.07
C GLU A 59 21.76 9.70 -15.42
N SER A 60 22.20 8.64 -16.10
CA SER A 60 21.67 8.25 -17.40
C SER A 60 21.90 6.77 -17.66
N PHE A 61 21.15 6.23 -18.62
CA PHE A 61 21.31 4.90 -19.16
C PHE A 61 21.42 4.99 -20.68
N GLN A 62 22.46 4.40 -21.25
CA GLN A 62 22.60 4.26 -22.70
C GLN A 62 22.27 2.81 -23.07
N ASP A 63 21.36 2.64 -24.02
CA ASP A 63 21.02 1.29 -24.50
C ASP A 63 22.23 0.68 -25.22
N PRO A 64 22.75 -0.48 -24.79
CA PRO A 64 23.92 -1.09 -25.42
C PRO A 64 23.62 -1.71 -26.80
N PHE A 65 22.35 -1.82 -27.18
CA PHE A 65 21.89 -2.34 -28.48
C PHE A 65 21.40 -1.23 -29.42
N ASP A 66 21.08 -0.07 -28.88
CA ASP A 66 20.72 1.14 -29.62
C ASP A 66 21.56 2.32 -29.11
N GLY A 67 22.75 2.45 -29.69
CA GLY A 67 23.74 3.44 -29.27
C GLY A 67 23.32 4.91 -29.47
N SER A 68 22.13 5.17 -30.02
CA SER A 68 21.60 6.51 -30.28
C SER A 68 20.73 7.05 -29.13
N ASN A 69 20.18 6.19 -28.27
CA ASN A 69 19.21 6.59 -27.25
C ASN A 69 19.84 6.64 -25.85
N ILE A 70 19.89 7.84 -25.27
CA ILE A 70 20.32 8.07 -23.89
C ILE A 70 19.07 8.40 -23.07
N MET A 71 18.72 7.50 -22.17
CA MET A 71 17.63 7.66 -21.22
C MET A 71 18.12 8.45 -20.00
N LYS A 72 17.34 9.47 -19.61
CA LYS A 72 17.54 10.25 -18.39
C LYS A 72 16.20 10.38 -17.69
N VAL A 73 16.23 10.37 -16.36
CA VAL A 73 15.04 10.60 -15.54
C VAL A 73 15.17 11.99 -14.92
N PRO A 74 14.19 12.89 -15.09
CA PRO A 74 14.18 14.18 -14.43
C PRO A 74 14.34 14.01 -12.91
N SER A 75 15.18 14.85 -12.30
CA SER A 75 15.49 14.77 -10.86
C SER A 75 14.26 14.87 -9.96
N GLU A 76 13.23 15.59 -10.43
CA GLU A 76 11.94 15.78 -9.79
C GLU A 76 11.07 14.50 -9.77
N ASP A 77 11.29 13.57 -10.70
CA ASP A 77 10.51 12.33 -10.80
C ASP A 77 11.08 11.22 -9.90
N ILE A 78 12.38 11.29 -9.57
CA ILE A 78 13.09 10.27 -8.79
C ILE A 78 12.44 10.00 -7.42
N PRO A 79 12.04 11.00 -6.61
CA PRO A 79 11.43 10.75 -5.32
C PRO A 79 10.12 9.94 -5.44
N PHE A 80 9.29 10.27 -6.42
CA PHE A 80 8.03 9.56 -6.61
C PHE A 80 8.24 8.16 -7.22
N ASN A 81 9.16 8.02 -8.17
CA ASN A 81 9.53 6.70 -8.69
C ASN A 81 10.14 5.82 -7.58
N ARG A 82 10.88 6.38 -6.62
CA ARG A 82 11.36 5.69 -5.41
C ARG A 82 10.22 5.17 -4.56
N LEU A 83 9.20 5.98 -4.31
CA LEU A 83 8.01 5.56 -3.59
C LEU A 83 7.37 4.34 -4.28
N LEU A 84 7.17 4.39 -5.59
CA LEU A 84 6.59 3.27 -6.34
C LEU A 84 7.48 2.02 -6.36
N LEU A 85 8.77 2.17 -6.65
CA LEU A 85 9.67 1.05 -6.91
C LEU A 85 10.26 0.44 -5.63
N LYS A 86 10.58 1.26 -4.63
CA LYS A 86 11.32 0.84 -3.43
C LYS A 86 10.41 0.67 -2.20
N THR A 87 9.35 1.47 -2.11
CA THR A 87 8.45 1.46 -0.93
C THR A 87 7.17 0.67 -1.20
N ASP A 88 6.51 0.88 -2.33
CA ASP A 88 5.25 0.19 -2.67
C ASP A 88 5.49 -1.23 -3.21
N ALA A 89 6.45 -1.38 -4.14
CA ALA A 89 6.72 -2.63 -4.83
C ALA A 89 7.81 -3.47 -4.14
N TYR A 90 7.76 -4.78 -4.39
CA TYR A 90 8.82 -5.72 -4.05
C TYR A 90 9.04 -6.71 -5.19
N PHE A 91 10.28 -6.86 -5.64
CA PHE A 91 10.60 -7.61 -6.85
C PHE A 91 11.02 -9.05 -6.55
N ILE A 92 10.49 -9.97 -7.34
CA ILE A 92 10.95 -11.36 -7.41
C ILE A 92 11.49 -11.59 -8.81
N ILE A 93 12.78 -11.96 -8.91
CA ILE A 93 13.46 -12.14 -10.19
C ILE A 93 13.63 -13.64 -10.44
N ILE A 94 13.13 -14.15 -11.56
CA ILE A 94 13.35 -15.54 -11.99
C ILE A 94 14.24 -15.55 -13.23
N CYS A 95 15.28 -16.38 -13.21
CA CYS A 95 16.14 -16.57 -14.37
C CYS A 95 16.45 -18.06 -14.56
N PRO A 96 16.25 -18.61 -15.76
CA PRO A 96 16.73 -19.94 -16.07
C PRO A 96 18.21 -19.91 -16.45
N GLY A 97 18.93 -20.95 -16.04
CA GLY A 97 20.36 -21.15 -16.28
C GLY A 97 21.13 -21.50 -15.01
N PRO A 98 22.43 -21.80 -15.12
CA PRO A 98 23.26 -22.16 -13.99
C PRO A 98 23.30 -21.08 -12.91
N ALA A 99 23.32 -21.49 -11.64
CA ALA A 99 23.25 -20.57 -10.50
C ALA A 99 24.39 -19.54 -10.47
N ASP A 100 25.60 -19.90 -10.92
CA ASP A 100 26.74 -18.99 -11.02
C ASP A 100 26.54 -17.90 -12.08
N GLU A 101 25.95 -18.23 -13.23
CA GLU A 101 25.60 -17.24 -14.26
C GLU A 101 24.49 -16.29 -13.77
N VAL A 102 23.47 -16.81 -13.08
CA VAL A 102 22.42 -15.98 -12.47
C VAL A 102 23.00 -15.05 -11.40
N ARG A 103 23.95 -15.54 -10.59
CA ARG A 103 24.69 -14.72 -9.60
C ARG A 103 25.51 -13.61 -10.26
N ARG A 104 26.09 -13.89 -11.43
CA ARG A 104 26.80 -12.90 -12.23
C ARG A 104 25.86 -11.80 -12.70
N ILE A 105 24.67 -12.13 -13.20
CA ILE A 105 23.64 -11.12 -13.55
C ILE A 105 23.28 -10.27 -12.35
N GLN A 106 22.97 -10.90 -11.21
CA GLN A 106 22.63 -10.20 -9.98
C GLN A 106 23.71 -9.17 -9.61
N SER A 107 24.98 -9.55 -9.74
CA SER A 107 26.12 -8.68 -9.41
C SER A 107 26.30 -7.54 -10.42
N LEU A 108 26.24 -7.84 -11.72
CA LEU A 108 26.39 -6.84 -12.78
C LEU A 108 25.28 -5.79 -12.76
N CYS A 109 24.08 -6.15 -12.29
CA CYS A 109 22.96 -5.23 -12.16
C CYS A 109 22.93 -4.48 -10.82
N ASN A 110 23.92 -4.68 -9.93
CA ASN A 110 23.96 -4.16 -8.55
C ASN A 110 22.86 -4.67 -7.62
N PHE A 111 22.29 -5.86 -7.87
CA PHE A 111 21.23 -6.45 -7.02
C PHE A 111 21.75 -7.32 -5.89
N SER A 112 23.07 -7.56 -5.78
CA SER A 112 23.62 -8.50 -4.76
C SER A 112 23.41 -8.06 -3.31
N LYS A 113 23.21 -6.76 -3.07
CA LYS A 113 22.91 -6.20 -1.76
C LYS A 113 21.45 -5.79 -1.59
N CYS A 114 20.63 -5.98 -2.63
CA CYS A 114 19.21 -5.67 -2.57
C CYS A 114 18.45 -6.80 -1.86
N PRO A 115 17.30 -6.49 -1.24
CA PRO A 115 16.49 -7.50 -0.58
C PRO A 115 15.74 -8.42 -1.56
N TYR A 116 15.82 -8.17 -2.88
CA TYR A 116 15.02 -8.85 -3.89
C TYR A 116 15.58 -10.25 -4.23
N PRO A 117 14.78 -11.31 -4.07
CA PRO A 117 15.24 -12.67 -4.36
C PRO A 117 15.44 -12.88 -5.86
N PHE A 118 16.56 -13.51 -6.19
CA PHE A 118 16.81 -14.14 -7.49
C PHE A 118 16.52 -15.63 -7.33
N ILE A 119 15.67 -16.18 -8.18
CA ILE A 119 15.28 -17.59 -8.21
C ILE A 119 15.89 -18.20 -9.46
N VAL A 120 16.63 -19.29 -9.26
CA VAL A 120 17.19 -20.09 -10.35
C VAL A 120 16.14 -21.12 -10.76
N ASP A 121 15.75 -21.08 -12.03
CA ASP A 121 14.80 -22.03 -12.62
C ASP A 121 15.48 -22.82 -13.74
N GLU A 122 16.55 -23.52 -13.37
CA GLU A 122 17.47 -24.18 -14.32
C GLU A 122 16.76 -25.24 -15.18
N ASP A 123 15.77 -25.94 -14.62
CA ASP A 123 14.99 -26.98 -15.31
C ASP A 123 13.69 -26.44 -15.94
N LEU A 124 13.41 -25.14 -15.82
CA LEU A 124 12.19 -24.47 -16.26
C LEU A 124 10.90 -25.08 -15.66
N SER A 125 11.01 -25.74 -14.51
CA SER A 125 9.85 -26.34 -13.84
C SER A 125 8.90 -25.24 -13.34
N LEU A 126 9.44 -24.17 -12.76
CA LEU A 126 8.65 -23.03 -12.31
C LEU A 126 8.06 -22.27 -13.50
N ALA A 127 8.84 -22.05 -14.56
CA ALA A 127 8.37 -21.47 -15.82
C ALA A 127 7.17 -22.23 -16.38
N SER A 128 7.25 -23.57 -16.37
CA SER A 128 6.18 -24.44 -16.86
C SER A 128 4.93 -24.31 -15.99
N GLN A 129 5.10 -24.33 -14.67
CA GLN A 129 4.01 -24.18 -13.71
C GLN A 129 3.25 -22.86 -13.89
N ILE A 130 3.97 -21.76 -14.10
CA ILE A 130 3.37 -20.43 -14.24
C ILE A 130 3.04 -20.05 -15.70
N GLY A 131 3.17 -20.99 -16.64
CA GLY A 131 2.81 -20.77 -18.05
C GLY A 131 3.72 -19.82 -18.82
N LEU A 132 4.96 -19.62 -18.36
CA LEU A 132 5.94 -18.71 -18.97
C LEU A 132 7.10 -19.44 -19.66
N ARG A 133 7.08 -20.77 -19.74
CA ARG A 133 8.07 -21.53 -20.53
C ARG A 133 7.92 -21.21 -22.01
N MET A 134 9.00 -20.77 -22.64
CA MET A 134 9.02 -20.43 -24.06
C MET A 134 9.62 -21.57 -24.90
N SER A 135 10.68 -22.21 -24.40
CA SER A 135 11.35 -23.32 -25.10
C SER A 135 11.94 -24.33 -24.10
N HIS A 136 12.84 -25.21 -24.55
CA HIS A 136 13.52 -26.16 -23.68
C HIS A 136 14.54 -25.51 -22.75
N THR A 137 15.01 -24.30 -23.08
CA THR A 137 16.09 -23.59 -22.37
C THR A 137 15.75 -22.14 -22.07
N GLU A 138 14.57 -21.67 -22.47
CA GLU A 138 14.19 -20.26 -22.34
C GLU A 138 12.80 -20.07 -21.73
N MET A 139 12.69 -18.98 -20.98
CA MET A 139 11.44 -18.45 -20.43
C MET A 139 11.03 -17.19 -21.20
N TRP A 140 9.74 -16.87 -21.23
CA TRP A 140 9.27 -15.57 -21.71
C TRP A 140 9.78 -14.46 -20.78
N PRO A 141 10.46 -13.41 -21.30
CA PRO A 141 10.64 -12.18 -20.54
C PRO A 141 9.28 -11.60 -20.19
N PHE A 142 9.04 -11.36 -18.91
CA PHE A 142 7.71 -11.01 -18.41
C PHE A 142 7.83 -10.10 -17.20
N ILE A 143 6.82 -9.24 -17.02
CA ILE A 143 6.57 -8.48 -15.80
C ILE A 143 5.11 -8.75 -15.41
N GLY A 144 4.86 -9.09 -14.16
CA GLY A 144 3.49 -9.26 -13.66
C GLY A 144 3.35 -8.97 -12.17
N HIS A 145 2.13 -8.68 -11.74
CA HIS A 145 1.78 -8.51 -10.33
C HIS A 145 1.25 -9.83 -9.77
N ILE A 146 1.79 -10.30 -8.65
CA ILE A 146 1.28 -11.45 -7.90
C ILE A 146 0.30 -10.94 -6.83
N TYR A 147 -0.99 -11.26 -6.97
CA TYR A 147 -2.00 -10.89 -5.97
C TYR A 147 -1.80 -11.64 -4.65
N SER A 148 -1.92 -10.95 -3.52
CA SER A 148 -1.65 -11.51 -2.19
C SER A 148 -2.52 -12.73 -1.82
N GLU A 149 -3.83 -12.62 -2.02
CA GLU A 149 -4.79 -13.64 -1.56
C GLU A 149 -4.79 -14.89 -2.43
N THR A 150 -4.62 -14.71 -3.74
CA THR A 150 -4.81 -15.78 -4.73
C THR A 150 -3.50 -16.29 -5.32
N ARG A 151 -2.42 -15.51 -5.20
CA ARG A 151 -1.15 -15.67 -5.93
C ARG A 151 -1.32 -15.74 -7.44
N ILE A 152 -2.46 -15.29 -7.96
CA ILE A 152 -2.68 -15.18 -9.40
C ILE A 152 -1.75 -14.11 -9.94
N ILE A 153 -1.10 -14.42 -11.05
CA ILE A 153 -0.20 -13.50 -11.74
C ILE A 153 -1.01 -12.69 -12.75
N PHE A 154 -1.09 -11.38 -12.55
CA PHE A 154 -1.65 -10.44 -13.50
C PHE A 154 -0.54 -9.92 -14.44
N PRO A 155 -0.70 -10.05 -15.78
CA PRO A 155 0.32 -9.61 -16.73
C PRO A 155 0.40 -8.08 -16.81
N ILE A 156 1.62 -7.53 -16.68
CA ILE A 156 1.91 -6.10 -16.87
C ILE A 156 2.61 -5.88 -18.22
N SER A 157 3.60 -6.72 -18.53
CA SER A 157 4.34 -6.65 -19.79
C SER A 157 4.84 -8.03 -20.21
N LEU A 158 4.81 -8.32 -21.51
CA LEU A 158 5.29 -9.57 -22.10
C LEU A 158 6.27 -9.25 -23.24
N GLY A 159 7.42 -9.92 -23.21
CA GLY A 159 8.53 -9.69 -24.14
C GLY A 159 9.40 -8.50 -23.74
N ARG A 160 10.61 -8.48 -24.31
CA ARG A 160 11.57 -7.36 -24.21
C ARG A 160 12.40 -7.29 -25.49
N GLY A 161 12.82 -6.09 -25.85
CA GLY A 161 13.74 -5.84 -26.95
C GLY A 161 14.55 -4.55 -26.72
N PRO A 162 15.56 -4.27 -27.56
CA PRO A 162 16.23 -2.98 -27.59
C PRO A 162 15.23 -1.82 -27.61
N GLY A 163 15.42 -0.82 -26.75
CA GLY A 163 14.51 0.31 -26.56
C GLY A 163 13.17 -0.01 -25.86
N LEU A 164 12.80 -1.28 -25.67
CA LEU A 164 11.51 -1.72 -25.13
C LEU A 164 11.68 -2.79 -24.04
N TYR A 165 11.94 -2.33 -22.81
CA TYR A 165 12.26 -3.22 -21.67
C TYR A 165 11.10 -3.51 -20.72
N GLY A 166 9.95 -2.83 -20.86
CA GLY A 166 8.78 -3.00 -20.00
C GLY A 166 8.69 -2.07 -18.78
N HIS A 167 9.71 -1.24 -18.52
CA HIS A 167 9.76 -0.33 -17.37
C HIS A 167 8.63 0.72 -17.39
N ASN A 168 8.28 1.25 -18.57
CA ASN A 168 7.18 2.21 -18.72
C ASN A 168 5.83 1.59 -18.35
N GLN A 169 5.58 0.35 -18.77
CA GLN A 169 4.36 -0.39 -18.41
C GLN A 169 4.31 -0.66 -16.90
N LEU A 170 5.45 -1.03 -16.29
CA LEU A 170 5.56 -1.24 -14.86
C LEU A 170 5.30 0.03 -14.05
N LEU A 171 5.97 1.15 -14.39
CA LEU A 171 5.78 2.42 -13.69
C LEU A 171 4.35 2.93 -13.82
N LYS A 172 3.78 2.84 -15.03
CA LYS A 172 2.37 3.17 -15.27
C LYS A 172 1.44 2.31 -14.40
N TYR A 173 1.68 1.01 -14.35
CA TYR A 173 0.90 0.08 -13.54
C TYR A 173 0.95 0.45 -12.05
N LEU A 174 2.15 0.66 -11.49
CA LEU A 174 2.33 1.01 -10.08
C LEU A 174 1.69 2.37 -9.75
N HIS A 175 1.81 3.34 -10.65
CA HIS A 175 1.16 4.64 -10.51
C HIS A 175 -0.38 4.51 -10.50
N GLU A 176 -0.96 3.79 -11.45
CA GLU A 176 -2.41 3.55 -11.52
C GLU A 176 -2.92 2.77 -10.31
N TYR A 177 -2.16 1.76 -9.85
CA TYR A 177 -2.47 1.02 -8.64
C TYR A 177 -2.52 1.93 -7.42
N ARG A 178 -1.52 2.80 -7.25
CA ARG A 178 -1.46 3.76 -6.13
C ARG A 178 -2.61 4.77 -6.18
N ILE A 179 -2.94 5.28 -7.37
CA ILE A 179 -4.12 6.15 -7.56
C ILE A 179 -5.39 5.45 -7.08
N GLN A 180 -5.58 4.19 -7.45
CA GLN A 180 -6.77 3.44 -7.07
C GLN A 180 -6.88 3.27 -5.55
N VAL A 181 -5.76 2.91 -4.89
CA VAL A 181 -5.70 2.78 -3.43
C VAL A 181 -5.98 4.12 -2.74
N GLU A 182 -5.31 5.19 -3.18
CA GLU A 182 -5.53 6.52 -2.60
C GLU A 182 -6.94 7.06 -2.81
N LYS A 183 -7.55 6.81 -3.97
CA LYS A 183 -8.93 7.19 -4.23
C LYS A 183 -9.87 6.48 -3.25
N SER A 184 -9.71 5.17 -3.08
CA SER A 184 -10.49 4.42 -2.10
C SER A 184 -10.28 4.96 -0.68
N ALA A 185 -9.05 5.29 -0.30
CA ALA A 185 -8.72 5.86 1.00
C ALA A 185 -9.42 7.23 1.21
N SER A 186 -9.42 8.09 0.18
CA SER A 186 -10.12 9.38 0.19
C SER A 186 -11.63 9.22 0.35
N ASP A 187 -12.22 8.18 -0.24
CA ASP A 187 -13.65 7.89 -0.11
C ASP A 187 -14.00 7.53 1.36
N TYR A 188 -13.15 6.73 2.04
CA TYR A 188 -13.31 6.44 3.47
C TYR A 188 -13.19 7.69 4.36
N VAL A 189 -12.22 8.57 4.08
CA VAL A 189 -12.09 9.85 4.81
C VAL A 189 -13.34 10.72 4.63
N SER A 190 -13.93 10.71 3.43
CA SER A 190 -15.14 11.48 3.13
C SER A 190 -16.33 10.92 3.90
N LYS A 191 -16.50 9.59 3.90
CA LYS A 191 -17.52 8.89 4.70
C LYS A 191 -17.38 9.17 6.21
N ALA A 192 -16.16 9.12 6.75
CA ALA A 192 -15.91 9.42 8.15
C ALA A 192 -16.28 10.88 8.51
N SER A 193 -16.00 11.83 7.60
CA SER A 193 -16.33 13.25 7.79
C SER A 193 -17.84 13.52 7.80
N GLU A 194 -18.59 12.87 6.90
CA GLU A 194 -20.06 12.91 6.89
C GLU A 194 -20.63 12.36 8.19
N LEU A 195 -20.10 11.22 8.63
CA LEU A 195 -20.55 10.54 9.84
C LEU A 195 -20.20 11.32 11.11
N GLU A 196 -19.06 12.01 11.16
CA GLU A 196 -18.68 12.91 12.27
C GLU A 196 -19.77 13.96 12.52
N THR A 197 -20.34 14.50 11.44
CA THR A 197 -21.39 15.52 11.52
C THR A 197 -22.68 14.96 12.12
N LEU A 198 -23.05 13.74 11.75
CA LEU A 198 -24.21 13.04 12.31
C LEU A 198 -23.98 12.67 13.77
N PHE A 199 -22.82 12.10 14.07
CA PHE A 199 -22.47 11.65 15.41
C PHE A 199 -22.42 12.80 16.43
N LYS A 200 -21.88 13.98 16.05
CA LYS A 200 -21.94 15.19 16.89
C LYS A 200 -23.37 15.61 17.24
N LYS A 201 -24.33 15.48 16.31
CA LYS A 201 -25.75 15.78 16.58
C LYS A 201 -26.32 14.80 17.61
N VAL A 202 -26.02 13.51 17.46
CA VAL A 202 -26.42 12.47 18.41
C VAL A 202 -25.86 12.74 19.81
N THR A 203 -24.55 13.01 19.92
CA THR A 203 -23.90 13.32 21.21
C THR A 203 -24.51 14.57 21.85
N TYR A 204 -24.78 15.61 21.06
CA TYR A 204 -25.44 16.82 21.55
C TYR A 204 -26.85 16.53 22.10
N ASN A 205 -27.65 15.72 21.40
CA ASN A 205 -28.99 15.32 21.84
C ASN A 205 -28.95 14.52 23.15
N ILE A 206 -28.01 13.58 23.27
CA ILE A 206 -27.79 12.84 24.53
C ILE A 206 -27.39 13.77 25.67
N LEU A 207 -26.70 14.88 25.41
CA LEU A 207 -26.33 15.85 26.43
C LEU A 207 -27.47 16.83 26.77
N SER A 208 -28.34 17.17 25.82
CA SER A 208 -29.39 18.17 26.00
C SER A 208 -30.66 17.68 26.71
N ILE A 209 -30.92 16.37 26.77
CA ILE A 209 -32.05 15.76 27.52
C ILE A 209 -31.88 15.87 29.06
N GLY A 210 -30.90 16.64 29.56
CA GLY A 210 -30.46 16.64 30.96
C GLY A 210 -30.11 18.05 31.41
N ASP A 211 -30.58 18.43 32.59
CA ASP A 211 -30.61 19.80 33.09
C ASP A 211 -29.35 20.63 32.83
N VAL A 212 -29.60 21.89 32.45
CA VAL A 212 -28.63 22.92 32.08
C VAL A 212 -27.59 23.19 33.17
N GLU A 213 -27.89 22.87 34.43
CA GLU A 213 -27.01 23.09 35.59
C GLU A 213 -25.77 22.17 35.64
N ASN A 214 -25.77 21.02 34.95
CA ASN A 214 -24.67 20.05 35.02
C ASN A 214 -23.54 20.25 34.00
N LYS A 215 -23.71 21.13 32.99
CA LYS A 215 -22.75 21.31 31.89
C LYS A 215 -21.44 21.99 32.31
N ALA A 216 -21.48 22.89 33.29
CA ALA A 216 -20.29 23.59 33.80
C ALA A 216 -19.46 22.70 34.74
N LEU A 217 -20.12 21.84 35.52
CA LEU A 217 -19.48 20.89 36.44
C LEU A 217 -18.78 19.74 35.69
N GLN A 218 -19.37 19.26 34.58
CA GLN A 218 -18.83 18.15 33.79
C GLN A 218 -17.45 18.42 33.16
N LYS A 219 -17.20 19.66 32.69
CA LYS A 219 -15.87 20.04 32.18
C LYS A 219 -14.80 20.15 33.28
N GLN A 220 -15.20 20.25 34.55
CA GLN A 220 -14.27 20.35 35.69
C GLN A 220 -13.94 19.00 36.34
N ILE A 221 -14.77 17.95 36.17
CA ILE A 221 -14.64 16.71 36.96
C ILE A 221 -13.89 15.60 36.21
N PHE A 222 -13.90 15.58 34.87
CA PHE A 222 -13.33 14.46 34.11
C PHE A 222 -12.27 14.92 33.09
N PRO A 223 -10.97 14.63 33.30
CA PRO A 223 -9.93 14.90 32.32
C PRO A 223 -10.07 13.94 31.13
N ILE A 224 -10.68 14.43 30.04
CA ILE A 224 -10.88 13.67 28.79
C ILE A 224 -9.55 13.12 28.28
N GLU A 225 -8.45 13.83 28.51
CA GLU A 225 -7.09 13.44 28.15
C GLU A 225 -6.64 12.16 28.88
N LEU A 226 -7.00 12.00 30.15
CA LEU A 226 -6.67 10.79 30.93
C LEU A 226 -7.48 9.59 30.44
N PHE A 227 -8.75 9.80 30.11
CA PHE A 227 -9.58 8.74 29.56
C PHE A 227 -9.15 8.39 28.14
N ALA A 228 -8.80 9.36 27.31
CA ALA A 228 -8.26 9.11 25.97
C ALA A 228 -7.06 8.14 26.03
N GLN A 229 -6.16 8.29 27.01
CA GLN A 229 -5.04 7.36 27.25
C GLN A 229 -5.50 5.97 27.67
N ILE A 230 -6.50 5.86 28.56
CA ILE A 230 -7.06 4.55 28.96
C ILE A 230 -7.70 3.87 27.77
N PHE A 231 -8.52 4.62 27.02
CA PHE A 231 -9.20 4.11 25.85
C PHE A 231 -8.21 3.74 24.75
N GLU A 232 -7.06 4.42 24.62
CA GLU A 232 -5.93 4.10 23.70
C GLU A 232 -5.63 2.60 23.63
N HIS A 233 -5.68 1.94 24.77
CA HIS A 233 -5.37 0.52 24.92
C HIS A 233 -6.56 -0.43 24.81
N ILE A 234 -7.78 0.10 24.61
CA ILE A 234 -9.00 -0.67 24.43
C ILE A 234 -9.26 -0.83 22.93
N GLU A 235 -9.40 -2.08 22.50
CA GLU A 235 -9.84 -2.41 21.14
C GLU A 235 -11.17 -1.71 20.82
N SER A 236 -11.30 -1.17 19.61
CA SER A 236 -12.44 -0.33 19.22
C SER A 236 -13.80 -1.02 19.47
N ARG A 237 -13.89 -2.34 19.30
CA ARG A 237 -15.11 -3.12 19.57
C ARG A 237 -15.45 -3.23 21.06
N GLU A 238 -14.46 -3.39 21.92
CA GLU A 238 -14.65 -3.44 23.38
C GLU A 238 -14.97 -2.06 23.96
N MET A 239 -14.42 -1.00 23.34
CA MET A 239 -14.80 0.38 23.65
C MET A 239 -16.29 0.61 23.41
N MET A 240 -16.86 0.15 22.29
CA MET A 240 -18.30 0.29 22.02
C MET A 240 -19.17 -0.35 23.12
N LYS A 241 -18.90 -1.61 23.48
CA LYS A 241 -19.65 -2.33 24.52
C LYS A 241 -19.60 -1.60 25.85
N THR A 242 -18.40 -1.15 26.23
CA THR A 242 -18.16 -0.40 27.47
C THR A 242 -18.97 0.89 27.49
N VAL A 243 -18.89 1.69 26.41
CA VAL A 243 -19.57 2.99 26.32
C VAL A 243 -21.08 2.83 26.37
N VAL A 244 -21.66 1.86 25.66
CA VAL A 244 -23.11 1.62 25.66
C VAL A 244 -23.61 1.17 27.04
N ALA A 245 -22.84 0.33 27.76
CA ALA A 245 -23.19 -0.20 29.08
C ALA A 245 -23.07 0.83 30.22
N THR A 246 -22.39 1.96 29.99
CA THR A 246 -22.19 2.99 31.02
C THR A 246 -23.38 3.93 31.20
N CYS A 247 -23.39 4.71 32.29
CA CYS A 247 -24.41 5.73 32.51
C CYS A 247 -24.29 6.86 31.48
N ARG A 248 -25.34 7.67 31.36
CA ARG A 248 -25.47 8.72 30.34
C ARG A 248 -24.28 9.69 30.26
N GLN A 249 -23.70 10.06 31.40
CA GLN A 249 -22.57 10.99 31.48
C GLN A 249 -21.29 10.35 30.93
N TRP A 250 -20.99 9.11 31.34
CA TRP A 250 -19.88 8.31 30.83
C TRP A 250 -20.04 7.97 29.34
N ARG A 251 -21.27 7.76 28.88
CA ARG A 251 -21.57 7.53 27.47
C ARG A 251 -21.21 8.73 26.59
N ALA A 252 -21.50 9.95 27.05
CA ALA A 252 -21.13 11.17 26.33
C ALA A 252 -19.60 11.34 26.22
N ILE A 253 -18.86 11.11 27.31
CA ILE A 253 -17.39 11.12 27.30
C ILE A 253 -16.85 10.05 26.34
N GLY A 254 -17.40 8.84 26.38
CA GLY A 254 -17.04 7.77 25.46
C GLY A 254 -17.29 8.12 24.00
N PHE A 255 -18.40 8.81 23.69
CA PHE A 255 -18.68 9.29 22.33
C PHE A 255 -17.69 10.35 21.87
N ASP A 256 -17.31 11.29 22.74
CA ASP A 256 -16.29 12.30 22.41
C ASP A 256 -14.93 11.65 22.10
N ILE A 257 -14.54 10.61 22.86
CA ILE A 257 -13.30 9.86 22.61
C ILE A 257 -13.37 9.10 21.28
N ILE A 258 -14.49 8.44 20.97
CA ILE A 258 -14.69 7.75 19.69
C ILE A 258 -14.61 8.75 18.52
N ALA A 259 -15.25 9.92 18.64
CA ALA A 259 -15.22 10.96 17.63
C ALA A 259 -13.79 11.51 17.42
N MET A 260 -13.06 11.72 18.52
CA MET A 260 -11.66 12.16 18.47
C MET A 260 -10.79 11.15 17.72
N ARG A 261 -10.94 9.84 18.02
CA ARG A 261 -10.21 8.77 17.33
C ARG A 261 -10.52 8.71 15.85
N MET A 262 -11.81 8.76 15.48
CA MET A 262 -12.21 8.74 14.07
C MET A 262 -11.56 9.90 13.31
N LYS A 263 -11.55 11.10 13.92
CA LYS A 263 -10.91 12.28 13.34
C LYS A 263 -9.39 12.12 13.23
N GLN A 264 -8.74 11.56 14.24
CA GLN A 264 -7.29 11.28 14.22
C GLN A 264 -6.95 10.26 13.12
N ALA A 265 -7.68 9.15 13.02
CA ALA A 265 -7.49 8.15 11.98
C ALA A 265 -7.74 8.74 10.57
N ALA A 266 -8.80 9.54 10.40
CA ALA A 266 -9.09 10.22 9.14
C ALA A 266 -7.98 11.19 8.73
N ASN A 267 -7.43 11.96 9.68
CA ASN A 267 -6.29 12.84 9.44
C ASN A 267 -5.03 12.06 9.09
N CYS A 268 -4.76 10.93 9.77
CA CYS A 268 -3.63 10.07 9.48
C CYS A 268 -3.67 9.56 8.03
N VAL A 269 -4.84 9.08 7.57
CA VAL A 269 -5.05 8.68 6.17
C VAL A 269 -4.85 9.87 5.23
N LEU A 270 -5.45 11.03 5.52
CA LEU A 270 -5.38 12.21 4.68
C LEU A 270 -3.94 12.74 4.50
N GLU A 271 -3.15 12.76 5.57
CA GLU A 271 -1.73 13.16 5.54
C GLU A 271 -0.84 12.19 4.75
N SER A 272 -1.30 10.94 4.60
CA SER A 272 -0.58 9.88 3.88
C SER A 272 -0.84 9.89 2.36
N LEU A 273 -1.86 10.62 1.89
CA LEU A 273 -2.20 10.71 0.47
C LEU A 273 -1.22 11.62 -0.28
N VAL A 274 -0.66 11.12 -1.37
CA VAL A 274 0.35 11.82 -2.18
C VAL A 274 -0.23 12.36 -3.47
N ILE A 275 -1.05 11.58 -4.18
CA ILE A 275 -1.59 11.93 -5.51
C ILE A 275 -2.95 12.61 -5.37
N CYS A 276 -3.88 12.02 -4.61
CA CYS A 276 -5.24 12.53 -4.48
C CYS A 276 -5.30 13.90 -3.76
N SER A 277 -4.36 14.19 -2.86
CA SER A 277 -4.24 15.50 -2.20
C SER A 277 -3.96 16.65 -3.19
N GLN A 278 -3.40 16.34 -4.36
CA GLN A 278 -3.01 17.33 -5.38
C GLN A 278 -4.11 17.60 -6.39
N THR A 279 -5.00 16.64 -6.68
CA THR A 279 -6.15 16.88 -7.59
C THR A 279 -7.11 17.98 -7.10
N LYS A 280 -7.05 18.36 -5.82
CA LYS A 280 -7.80 19.50 -5.25
C LYS A 280 -7.04 20.85 -5.31
N ARG A 281 -5.74 20.86 -5.66
CA ARG A 281 -4.87 22.05 -5.78
C ARG A 281 -4.43 22.19 -7.24
N SER A 282 -4.99 23.15 -7.97
CA SER A 282 -4.83 23.29 -9.44
C SER A 282 -3.39 23.44 -9.99
N ASP A 283 -3.24 22.98 -11.25
CA ASP A 283 -2.35 23.41 -12.34
C ASP A 283 -0.85 23.06 -12.40
N SER A 284 -0.31 22.25 -11.50
CA SER A 284 0.99 21.61 -11.76
C SER A 284 0.87 20.09 -11.71
N ASN A 285 1.18 19.40 -12.80
CA ASN A 285 1.38 17.94 -12.88
C ASN A 285 2.55 17.44 -12.00
N LYS A 286 3.04 18.24 -11.03
CA LYS A 286 4.19 17.92 -10.19
C LYS A 286 3.72 17.22 -8.93
N ILE A 287 4.17 15.98 -8.74
CA ILE A 287 3.90 15.22 -7.52
C ILE A 287 4.82 15.71 -6.41
N ILE A 288 4.26 16.45 -5.45
CA ILE A 288 4.92 16.86 -4.22
C ILE A 288 4.69 15.77 -3.17
N LEU A 289 5.76 15.10 -2.76
CA LEU A 289 5.72 14.16 -1.65
C LEU A 289 5.49 14.90 -0.31
N PRO A 290 4.82 14.27 0.67
CA PRO A 290 4.75 14.80 2.02
C PRO A 290 6.16 15.13 2.56
N VAL A 291 6.31 16.31 3.16
CA VAL A 291 7.59 16.73 3.77
C VAL A 291 7.91 15.79 4.94
N ASP A 292 9.19 15.41 5.06
CA ASP A 292 9.79 14.55 6.11
C ASP A 292 9.20 13.13 6.24
N ASN A 293 9.82 12.14 5.57
CA ASN A 293 9.68 10.69 5.81
C ASN A 293 8.26 10.08 5.94
N LYS A 294 7.19 10.83 5.61
CA LYS A 294 5.78 10.40 5.75
C LYS A 294 5.19 9.73 4.51
N ALA A 295 5.95 9.60 3.42
CA ALA A 295 5.48 8.85 2.26
C ALA A 295 5.47 7.35 2.58
N ILE A 296 4.31 6.88 3.05
CA ILE A 296 4.10 5.47 3.40
C ILE A 296 3.79 4.62 2.18
N SER A 297 3.99 3.31 2.32
CA SER A 297 3.63 2.34 1.30
C SER A 297 2.11 2.27 1.10
N VAL A 298 1.66 1.83 -0.07
CA VAL A 298 0.24 1.51 -0.32
C VAL A 298 -0.32 0.47 0.65
N HIS A 299 0.52 -0.42 1.19
CA HIS A 299 0.07 -1.42 2.16
C HIS A 299 -0.13 -0.82 3.55
N GLU A 300 0.78 0.04 3.98
CA GLU A 300 0.64 0.80 5.24
C GLU A 300 -0.55 1.76 5.18
N LEU A 301 -0.80 2.37 4.00
CA LEU A 301 -2.02 3.16 3.76
C LEU A 301 -3.29 2.31 3.91
N ASP A 302 -3.30 1.09 3.37
CA ASP A 302 -4.43 0.16 3.53
C ASP A 302 -4.68 -0.23 5.01
N LEU A 303 -3.62 -0.36 5.81
CA LEU A 303 -3.74 -0.57 7.26
C LEU A 303 -4.39 0.64 7.96
N HIS A 304 -3.96 1.87 7.65
CA HIS A 304 -4.59 3.08 8.19
C HIS A 304 -6.06 3.19 7.77
N VAL A 305 -6.39 2.81 6.53
CA VAL A 305 -7.78 2.80 6.03
C VAL A 305 -8.63 1.75 6.73
N LYS A 306 -8.09 0.56 7.01
CA LYS A 306 -8.78 -0.49 7.77
C LYS A 306 -9.14 -0.03 9.18
N ASP A 307 -8.20 0.58 9.89
CA ASP A 307 -8.46 1.16 11.22
C ASP A 307 -9.55 2.24 11.17
N LEU A 308 -9.46 3.17 10.21
CA LEU A 308 -10.50 4.17 9.99
C LEU A 308 -11.87 3.54 9.71
N ASN A 309 -11.94 2.50 8.88
CA ASN A 309 -13.19 1.82 8.57
C ASN A 309 -13.79 1.14 9.80
N GLU A 310 -12.98 0.46 10.62
CA GLU A 310 -13.46 -0.17 11.86
C GLU A 310 -14.09 0.86 12.82
N ILE A 311 -13.44 2.00 13.00
CA ILE A 311 -13.98 3.08 13.84
C ILE A 311 -15.26 3.65 13.22
N THR A 312 -15.28 3.85 11.91
CA THR A 312 -16.45 4.37 11.17
C THR A 312 -17.64 3.42 11.30
N GLU A 313 -17.44 2.10 11.22
CA GLU A 313 -18.50 1.10 11.42
C GLU A 313 -19.08 1.15 12.83
N ILE A 314 -18.24 1.35 13.85
CA ILE A 314 -18.68 1.51 15.24
C ILE A 314 -19.54 2.76 15.38
N VAL A 315 -19.07 3.90 14.86
CA VAL A 315 -19.81 5.15 14.90
C VAL A 315 -21.15 5.01 14.19
N GLN A 316 -21.19 4.36 13.02
CA GLN A 316 -22.43 4.16 12.27
C GLN A 316 -23.45 3.38 13.10
N ARG A 317 -23.04 2.27 13.73
CA ARG A 317 -23.93 1.48 14.60
C ARG A 317 -24.44 2.30 15.79
N LEU A 318 -23.61 3.16 16.37
CA LEU A 318 -24.03 4.02 17.47
C LEU A 318 -25.08 5.04 17.02
N VAL A 319 -24.88 5.68 15.86
CA VAL A 319 -25.86 6.59 15.25
C VAL A 319 -27.19 5.87 15.02
N ASP A 320 -27.14 4.70 14.37
CA ASP A 320 -28.33 3.90 14.05
C ASP A 320 -29.11 3.47 15.31
N GLN A 321 -28.40 3.07 16.38
CA GLN A 321 -29.00 2.68 17.66
C GLN A 321 -29.70 3.84 18.37
N THR A 322 -29.14 5.06 18.29
CA THR A 322 -29.78 6.25 18.88
C THR A 322 -31.02 6.71 18.14
N ASP A 323 -31.06 6.56 16.81
CA ASP A 323 -32.27 6.84 16.04
C ASP A 323 -33.39 5.86 16.38
N LEU A 324 -33.08 4.57 16.61
CA LEU A 324 -34.01 3.56 17.11
C LEU A 324 -34.54 3.86 18.52
N MET A 325 -33.69 4.33 19.45
CA MET A 325 -34.12 4.71 20.80
C MET A 325 -34.98 5.97 20.81
N ALA A 326 -34.69 6.96 19.96
CA ALA A 326 -35.53 8.15 19.81
C ALA A 326 -36.94 7.78 19.29
N PHE A 327 -37.05 6.78 18.41
CA PHE A 327 -38.32 6.30 17.88
C PHE A 327 -39.16 5.53 18.92
N MET A 328 -38.53 4.83 19.86
CA MET A 328 -39.23 4.08 20.92
C MET A 328 -39.70 4.96 22.09
N ILE A 329 -39.08 6.12 22.33
CA ILE A 329 -39.51 7.06 23.38
C ILE A 329 -40.72 7.91 22.93
N MET A 330 -41.03 7.95 21.63
CA MET A 330 -42.16 8.70 21.06
C MET A 330 -43.46 7.89 20.88
N LYS A 331 -43.57 6.69 21.46
CA LYS A 331 -44.82 5.90 21.52
C LYS A 331 -45.23 5.62 22.96
#